data_AF-A0A3Q9IFT7-F1
#
_entry.id   AF-A0A3Q9IFT7-F1
#
_cell.length_a   1.000
_cell.length_b   1.000
_cell.length_c   1.000
_cell.angle_alpha   90.00
_cell.angle_beta   90.00
_cell.angle_gamma   90.00
#
_symmetry.space_group_name_H-M   'P 1'
#
loop_
_entity.id
_entity.type
_entity.pdbx_description
1 polymer ?
#
loop_
_entity_poly.entity_id
_entity_poly.type
_entity_poly.pdbx_seq_one_letter_code
_entity_poly.pdbx_strand_id
1 'polypeptide(L)'
;MTGLSLLALAVIIGALVASLTRLALRRRAAAAAERGPTWRLVALAGLQVAAGALLWLTLFPPHVLTAPGRLVVLTEGASARLPASGDVVVALPEAARAAGAIRVPDLATALRLYPEPGRLRIEGHGLSPRDRIPLDRPATFAPPAPPKGIVALALPAPVAPGARFSVGGEIGALKAGVVELLDPAGAVVDKAEVKAGARFSLSGAARAAGPVLFDLRLRDAAGRQVEHVEIPVEARAPVSPRVLVLAGAPSAETKYLRRWAQDAGIALNLEVSLGGGVQLGDAPVALTRATLDAVDLLVIDDRRWESLDRQDRAAIEGAVRGGLGLVLRPSGPLSDAVRRDWAMLGLPTAEADGLRAVRLNGPNSDVNRHDILPTTSGGVPLAVTKDGQPLAAWRARGQGRVALWTVADSYALVLTGRADRHGELWSELFSAVARPGDAAGVHVAGLARAGQRVALCGAKAALSVVESDGATRRPLIDPRATPGACAAYWPAGPGWRTVVDGDRRSALYVQPAEAAPSLAQAEARAATQRLIETSAAGPMRAARQTPGSPWPWALGLLAVLGMLWWLERRATRR
;
A
#
# COMPACT_ATOMS: atom_id res chain seq x y z
N MET A 1 -25.00 -31.08 -37.02
CA MET A 1 -26.40 -31.53 -36.81
C MET A 1 -26.35 -32.98 -36.39
N THR A 2 -26.91 -33.33 -35.22
CA THR A 2 -27.00 -34.73 -34.76
C THR A 2 -28.06 -35.49 -35.58
N GLY A 3 -28.01 -36.82 -35.64
CA GLY A 3 -29.01 -37.63 -36.36
C GLY A 3 -30.46 -37.34 -35.93
N LEU A 4 -30.67 -37.02 -34.64
CA LEU A 4 -31.97 -36.62 -34.10
C LEU A 4 -32.47 -35.28 -34.69
N SER A 5 -31.57 -34.31 -34.89
CA SER A 5 -31.93 -33.01 -35.48
C SER A 5 -32.30 -33.10 -36.95
N LEU A 6 -31.69 -34.03 -37.70
CA LEU A 6 -32.04 -34.29 -39.10
C LEU A 6 -33.42 -34.95 -39.22
N LEU A 7 -33.72 -35.92 -38.34
CA LEU A 7 -35.04 -36.54 -38.27
C LEU A 7 -36.15 -35.54 -37.93
N ALA A 8 -35.93 -34.70 -36.90
CA ALA A 8 -36.88 -33.67 -36.51
C ALA A 8 -37.13 -32.66 -37.65
N LEU A 9 -36.07 -32.27 -38.38
CA LEU A 9 -36.18 -31.37 -39.53
C LEU A 9 -37.00 -32.01 -40.65
N ALA A 10 -36.73 -33.28 -40.97
CA ALA A 10 -37.46 -34.03 -42.00
C ALA A 10 -38.95 -34.16 -41.67
N VAL A 11 -39.30 -34.43 -40.41
CA VAL A 11 -40.69 -34.50 -39.93
C VAL A 11 -41.39 -33.14 -40.04
N ILE A 12 -40.73 -32.06 -39.63
CA ILE A 12 -41.30 -30.70 -39.72
C ILE A 12 -41.53 -30.29 -41.17
N ILE A 13 -40.55 -30.56 -42.06
CA ILE A 13 -40.69 -30.29 -43.50
C ILE A 13 -41.82 -31.14 -44.10
N GLY A 14 -41.89 -32.43 -43.77
CA GLY A 14 -42.95 -33.32 -44.23
C GLY A 14 -44.35 -32.85 -43.82
N ALA A 15 -44.50 -32.43 -42.56
CA ALA A 15 -45.76 -31.87 -42.04
C ALA A 15 -46.13 -30.54 -42.73
N LEU A 16 -45.15 -29.67 -42.98
CA LEU A 16 -45.34 -28.42 -43.71
C LEU A 16 -45.80 -28.68 -45.15
N VAL A 17 -45.16 -29.60 -45.88
CA VAL A 17 -45.53 -29.96 -47.25
C VAL A 17 -46.94 -30.56 -47.29
N ALA A 18 -47.27 -31.47 -46.37
CA ALA A 18 -48.61 -32.06 -46.27
C ALA A 18 -49.68 -31.00 -45.95
N SER A 19 -49.37 -30.04 -45.08
CA SER A 19 -50.24 -28.91 -44.73
C SER A 19 -50.50 -27.98 -45.94
N LEU A 20 -49.45 -27.58 -46.64
CA LEU A 20 -49.54 -26.70 -47.82
C LEU A 20 -50.24 -27.38 -48.99
N THR A 21 -49.96 -28.66 -49.24
CA THR A 21 -50.66 -29.46 -50.26
C THR A 21 -52.13 -29.62 -49.94
N ARG A 22 -52.50 -29.91 -48.68
CA ARG A 22 -53.90 -29.95 -48.25
C ARG A 22 -54.60 -28.60 -48.43
N LEU A 23 -53.93 -27.48 -48.12
CA LEU A 23 -54.46 -26.13 -48.34
C LEU A 23 -54.68 -25.85 -49.83
N ALA A 24 -53.74 -26.22 -50.69
CA ALA A 24 -53.85 -26.08 -52.14
C ALA A 24 -54.96 -26.96 -52.74
N LEU A 25 -55.07 -28.21 -52.30
CA LEU A 25 -56.12 -29.14 -52.73
C LEU A 25 -57.51 -28.67 -52.29
N ARG A 26 -57.66 -28.19 -51.05
CA ARG A 26 -58.91 -27.57 -50.57
C ARG A 26 -59.30 -26.36 -51.40
N ARG A 27 -58.33 -25.52 -51.79
CA ARG A 27 -58.60 -24.36 -52.67
C ARG A 27 -59.03 -24.79 -54.08
N ARG A 28 -58.43 -25.85 -54.62
CA ARG A 28 -58.78 -26.41 -55.95
C ARG A 28 -60.17 -27.05 -55.95
N ALA A 29 -60.52 -27.75 -54.88
CA ALA A 29 -61.83 -28.40 -54.72
C ALA A 29 -62.98 -27.44 -54.40
N ALA A 30 -62.69 -26.23 -53.90
CA ALA A 30 -63.72 -25.23 -53.60
C ALA A 30 -64.33 -24.61 -54.88
N ALA A 31 -65.66 -24.48 -54.89
CA ALA A 31 -66.42 -23.82 -55.95
C ALA A 31 -66.03 -22.33 -56.08
N ALA A 32 -66.19 -21.73 -57.27
CA ALA A 32 -65.74 -20.35 -57.53
C ALA A 32 -66.35 -19.30 -56.57
N ALA A 33 -67.58 -19.54 -56.08
CA ALA A 33 -68.26 -18.70 -55.10
C ALA A 33 -67.74 -18.85 -53.65
N GLU A 34 -67.06 -19.95 -53.33
CA GLU A 34 -66.51 -20.25 -52.00
C GLU A 34 -65.01 -19.96 -51.88
N ARG A 35 -64.35 -19.57 -52.98
CA ARG A 35 -62.94 -19.18 -52.98
C ARG A 35 -62.80 -17.84 -52.26
N GLY A 36 -62.42 -17.91 -50.99
CA GLY A 36 -62.01 -16.73 -50.22
C GLY A 36 -60.87 -15.95 -50.90
N PRO A 37 -60.64 -14.70 -50.48
CA PRO A 37 -59.70 -13.80 -51.14
C PRO A 37 -58.25 -14.34 -51.10
N THR A 38 -57.49 -14.06 -52.16
CA THR A 38 -56.11 -14.57 -52.38
C THR A 38 -55.15 -14.27 -51.23
N TRP A 39 -55.28 -13.09 -50.60
CA TRP A 39 -54.45 -12.69 -49.46
C TRP A 39 -54.57 -13.66 -48.27
N ARG A 40 -55.73 -14.28 -48.08
CA ARG A 40 -55.97 -15.20 -46.96
C ARG A 40 -55.22 -16.51 -47.14
N LEU A 41 -55.11 -17.00 -48.37
CA LEU A 41 -54.33 -18.20 -48.66
C LEU A 41 -52.83 -17.92 -48.48
N VAL A 42 -52.36 -16.76 -48.92
CA VAL A 42 -50.98 -16.32 -48.70
C VAL A 42 -50.69 -16.19 -47.20
N ALA A 43 -51.63 -15.63 -46.42
CA ALA A 43 -51.51 -15.53 -44.96
C ALA A 43 -51.47 -16.89 -44.27
N LEU A 44 -52.35 -17.84 -44.64
CA LEU A 44 -52.35 -19.19 -44.07
C LEU A 44 -51.06 -19.96 -44.43
N ALA A 45 -50.60 -19.86 -45.67
CA ALA A 45 -49.33 -20.47 -46.09
C ALA A 45 -48.14 -19.87 -45.33
N GLY A 46 -48.09 -18.54 -45.18
CA GLY A 46 -47.05 -17.84 -44.43
C GLY A 46 -47.05 -18.22 -42.94
N LEU A 47 -48.22 -18.34 -42.31
CA LEU A 47 -48.33 -18.76 -40.92
C LEU A 47 -47.94 -20.22 -40.70
N GLN A 48 -48.20 -21.13 -41.65
CA GLN A 48 -47.73 -22.52 -41.58
C GLN A 48 -46.20 -22.61 -41.64
N VAL A 49 -45.57 -21.83 -42.51
CA VAL A 49 -44.10 -21.73 -42.58
C VAL A 49 -43.53 -21.13 -41.28
N ALA A 50 -44.15 -20.07 -40.77
CA ALA A 50 -43.75 -19.46 -39.50
C ALA A 50 -43.89 -20.43 -38.31
N ALA A 51 -44.97 -21.23 -38.27
CA ALA A 51 -45.16 -22.25 -37.24
C ALA A 51 -44.07 -23.34 -37.30
N GLY A 52 -43.73 -23.82 -38.50
CA GLY A 52 -42.64 -24.78 -38.69
C GLY A 52 -41.27 -24.24 -38.24
N ALA A 53 -40.97 -22.99 -38.60
CA ALA A 53 -39.73 -22.32 -38.19
C ALA A 53 -39.66 -22.10 -36.67
N LEU A 54 -40.76 -21.66 -36.05
CA LEU A 54 -40.83 -21.46 -34.60
C LEU A 54 -40.76 -22.78 -33.83
N LEU A 55 -41.40 -23.84 -34.33
CA LEU A 55 -41.29 -25.19 -33.75
C LEU A 55 -39.84 -25.70 -33.81
N TRP A 56 -39.14 -25.49 -34.92
CA TRP A 56 -37.72 -25.82 -35.02
C TRP A 56 -36.88 -25.07 -33.97
N LEU A 57 -37.11 -23.77 -33.81
CA LEU A 57 -36.39 -22.94 -32.84
C LEU A 57 -36.76 -23.25 -31.37
N THR A 58 -37.93 -23.84 -31.11
CA THR A 58 -38.27 -24.37 -29.77
C THR A 58 -37.54 -25.66 -29.43
N LEU A 59 -37.39 -26.55 -30.41
CA LEU A 59 -36.72 -27.85 -30.23
C LEU A 59 -35.18 -27.68 -30.24
N PHE A 60 -34.69 -26.75 -31.05
CA PHE A 60 -33.27 -26.45 -31.23
C PHE A 60 -33.03 -24.95 -31.11
N PRO A 61 -33.11 -24.40 -29.88
CA PRO A 61 -32.87 -22.98 -29.68
C PRO A 61 -31.45 -22.60 -30.10
N PRO A 62 -31.27 -21.42 -30.73
CA PRO A 62 -29.96 -20.96 -31.15
C PRO A 62 -29.02 -20.88 -29.95
N HIS A 63 -27.76 -21.28 -30.17
CA HIS A 63 -26.77 -21.29 -29.10
C HIS A 63 -26.40 -19.85 -28.74
N VAL A 64 -26.32 -19.58 -27.45
CA VAL A 64 -25.88 -18.29 -26.93
C VAL A 64 -24.49 -18.48 -26.36
N LEU A 65 -23.58 -17.54 -26.66
CA LEU A 65 -22.26 -17.48 -26.02
C LEU A 65 -22.46 -17.07 -24.57
N THR A 66 -22.25 -18.00 -23.64
CA THR A 66 -22.19 -17.70 -22.22
C THR A 66 -20.73 -17.53 -21.80
N ALA A 67 -20.43 -16.39 -21.17
CA ALA A 67 -19.12 -16.17 -20.58
C ALA A 67 -18.84 -17.29 -19.55
N PRO A 68 -17.59 -17.80 -19.45
CA PRO A 68 -17.26 -18.71 -18.37
C PRO A 68 -17.58 -18.02 -17.04
N GLY A 69 -18.33 -18.70 -16.18
CA GLY A 69 -18.71 -18.16 -14.88
C GLY A 69 -17.49 -17.74 -14.06
N ARG A 70 -17.71 -16.88 -13.07
CA ARG A 70 -16.66 -16.37 -12.19
C ARG A 70 -16.57 -17.22 -10.93
N LEU A 71 -15.36 -17.34 -10.39
CA LEU A 71 -15.18 -17.80 -9.02
C LEU A 71 -15.32 -16.57 -8.11
N VAL A 72 -16.42 -16.49 -7.38
CA VAL A 72 -16.71 -15.42 -6.42
C VAL A 72 -16.21 -15.88 -5.05
N VAL A 73 -15.19 -15.22 -4.52
CA VAL A 73 -14.59 -15.50 -3.22
C VAL A 73 -15.11 -14.48 -2.22
N LEU A 74 -15.93 -14.96 -1.28
CA LEU A 74 -16.40 -14.17 -0.15
C LEU A 74 -15.33 -14.16 0.94
N THR A 75 -14.95 -12.96 1.36
CA THR A 75 -14.04 -12.66 2.48
C THR A 75 -14.84 -12.05 3.64
N GLU A 76 -14.16 -11.64 4.71
CA GLU A 76 -14.79 -10.94 5.83
C GLU A 76 -15.62 -9.73 5.34
N GLY A 77 -16.81 -9.51 5.91
CA GLY A 77 -17.68 -8.38 5.54
C GLY A 77 -18.23 -8.39 4.11
N ALA A 78 -18.13 -9.53 3.41
CA ALA A 78 -18.81 -9.71 2.12
C ALA A 78 -20.33 -9.75 2.32
N SER A 79 -21.05 -9.02 1.47
CA SER A 79 -22.51 -9.12 1.40
C SER A 79 -22.91 -10.37 0.60
N ALA A 80 -23.72 -11.25 1.19
CA ALA A 80 -24.24 -12.41 0.48
C ALA A 80 -25.10 -11.95 -0.71
N ARG A 81 -24.55 -12.01 -1.93
CA ARG A 81 -25.29 -11.74 -3.16
C ARG A 81 -25.66 -13.07 -3.82
N LEU A 82 -26.85 -13.11 -4.43
CA LEU A 82 -27.27 -14.27 -5.23
C LEU A 82 -26.27 -14.46 -6.39
N PRO A 83 -25.77 -15.69 -6.60
CA PRO A 83 -24.89 -15.99 -7.71
C PRO A 83 -25.57 -15.66 -9.05
N ALA A 84 -24.83 -15.08 -9.98
CA ALA A 84 -25.27 -15.06 -11.37
C ALA A 84 -25.21 -16.48 -11.95
N SER A 85 -26.01 -16.76 -12.98
CA SER A 85 -25.98 -18.07 -13.65
C SER A 85 -24.56 -18.41 -14.11
N GLY A 86 -24.02 -19.53 -13.63
CA GLY A 86 -22.67 -20.02 -13.92
C GLY A 86 -21.58 -19.60 -12.92
N ASP A 87 -21.82 -18.63 -12.04
CA ASP A 87 -20.85 -18.26 -10.99
C ASP A 87 -20.74 -19.35 -9.92
N VAL A 88 -19.52 -19.66 -9.51
CA VAL A 88 -19.24 -20.52 -8.35
C VAL A 88 -18.90 -19.60 -7.17
N VAL A 89 -19.68 -19.69 -6.09
CA VAL A 89 -19.46 -18.87 -4.90
C VAL A 89 -18.81 -19.71 -3.81
N VAL A 90 -17.64 -19.28 -3.36
CA VAL A 90 -16.91 -19.88 -2.24
C VAL A 90 -16.78 -18.89 -1.10
N ALA A 91 -16.79 -19.38 0.13
CA ALA A 91 -16.62 -18.57 1.33
C ALA A 91 -15.38 -19.03 2.09
N LEU A 92 -14.45 -18.11 2.31
CA LEU A 92 -13.27 -18.31 3.16
C LEU A 92 -13.67 -18.38 4.65
N PRO A 93 -12.79 -18.84 5.55
CA PRO A 93 -13.12 -18.99 6.98
C PRO A 93 -13.65 -17.72 7.65
N GLU A 94 -13.09 -16.57 7.30
CA GLU A 94 -13.46 -15.24 7.81
C GLU A 94 -14.80 -14.69 7.28
N ALA A 95 -15.35 -15.28 6.22
CA ALA A 95 -16.60 -14.81 5.64
C ALA A 95 -17.81 -15.24 6.47
N ALA A 96 -18.82 -14.36 6.56
CA ALA A 96 -20.11 -14.69 7.12
C ALA A 96 -20.76 -15.86 6.35
N ARG A 97 -21.67 -16.60 7.01
CA ARG A 97 -22.36 -17.73 6.39
C ARG A 97 -23.33 -17.19 5.33
N ALA A 98 -23.12 -17.57 4.07
CA ALA A 98 -23.95 -17.15 2.94
C ALA A 98 -24.66 -18.37 2.33
N ALA A 99 -25.95 -18.22 2.02
CA ALA A 99 -26.73 -19.27 1.37
C ALA A 99 -26.19 -19.55 -0.04
N GLY A 100 -25.93 -20.82 -0.37
CA GLY A 100 -25.37 -21.23 -1.66
C GLY A 100 -23.85 -21.06 -1.82
N ALA A 101 -23.15 -20.55 -0.80
CA ALA A 101 -21.69 -20.44 -0.82
C ALA A 101 -21.02 -21.71 -0.26
N ILE A 102 -20.02 -22.21 -0.97
CA ILE A 102 -19.25 -23.40 -0.59
C ILE A 102 -18.10 -22.98 0.33
N ARG A 103 -18.06 -23.52 1.55
CA ARG A 103 -16.98 -23.24 2.50
C ARG A 103 -15.70 -23.95 2.09
N VAL A 104 -14.60 -23.22 2.08
CA VAL A 104 -13.25 -23.72 1.79
C VAL A 104 -12.27 -23.20 2.84
N PRO A 105 -11.20 -23.94 3.17
CA PRO A 105 -10.27 -23.54 4.22
C PRO A 105 -9.35 -22.38 3.82
N ASP A 106 -9.05 -22.25 2.53
CA ASP A 106 -8.15 -21.24 1.97
C ASP A 106 -8.41 -21.02 0.47
N LEU A 107 -7.87 -19.93 -0.06
CA LEU A 107 -8.00 -19.56 -1.47
C LEU A 107 -7.30 -20.57 -2.39
N ALA A 108 -6.16 -21.12 -2.00
CA ALA A 108 -5.42 -22.10 -2.80
C ALA A 108 -6.26 -23.36 -3.07
N THR A 109 -7.04 -23.78 -2.09
CA THR A 109 -7.97 -24.91 -2.17
C THR A 109 -9.13 -24.58 -3.08
N ALA A 110 -9.69 -23.36 -2.99
CA ALA A 110 -10.73 -22.90 -3.91
C ALA A 110 -10.26 -22.93 -5.38
N LEU A 111 -9.05 -22.43 -5.65
CA LEU A 111 -8.48 -22.38 -7.00
C LEU A 111 -8.22 -23.78 -7.58
N ARG A 112 -7.87 -24.76 -6.72
CA ARG A 112 -7.68 -26.18 -7.10
C ARG A 112 -9.00 -26.93 -7.32
N LEU A 113 -10.00 -26.70 -6.46
CA LEU A 113 -11.31 -27.36 -6.55
C LEU A 113 -12.14 -26.83 -7.73
N TYR A 114 -12.00 -25.55 -8.05
CA TYR A 114 -12.72 -24.88 -9.14
C TYR A 114 -11.73 -24.35 -10.18
N PRO A 115 -11.11 -25.26 -10.97
CA PRO A 115 -10.22 -24.84 -12.03
C PRO A 115 -11.00 -24.19 -13.18
N GLU A 116 -12.27 -24.52 -13.39
CA GLU A 116 -13.09 -24.12 -14.55
C GLU A 116 -13.32 -22.59 -14.69
N PRO A 117 -13.75 -21.84 -13.65
CA PRO A 117 -13.99 -20.40 -13.76
C PRO A 117 -12.74 -19.63 -14.18
N GLY A 118 -12.81 -18.90 -15.29
CA GLY A 118 -11.66 -18.19 -15.88
C GLY A 118 -11.33 -16.84 -15.24
N ARG A 119 -12.16 -16.35 -14.32
CA ARG A 119 -11.99 -15.05 -13.64
C ARG A 119 -12.30 -15.18 -12.15
N LEU A 120 -11.56 -14.45 -11.35
CA LEU A 120 -11.75 -14.34 -9.91
C LEU A 120 -12.49 -13.03 -9.58
N ARG A 121 -13.42 -13.09 -8.63
CA ARG A 121 -14.01 -11.91 -8.02
C ARG A 121 -13.93 -12.04 -6.51
N ILE A 122 -13.19 -11.15 -5.87
CA ILE A 122 -13.05 -11.11 -4.41
C ILE A 122 -14.04 -10.07 -3.89
N GLU A 123 -14.89 -10.46 -2.95
CA GLU A 123 -15.87 -9.57 -2.30
C GLU A 123 -15.63 -9.53 -0.79
N GLY A 124 -15.77 -8.34 -0.18
CA GLY A 124 -15.54 -8.12 1.25
C GLY A 124 -14.28 -7.29 1.54
N HIS A 125 -13.78 -7.32 2.77
CA HIS A 125 -12.65 -6.51 3.24
C HIS A 125 -11.31 -6.93 2.61
N GLY A 126 -11.25 -8.03 1.86
CA GLY A 126 -10.06 -8.50 1.17
C GLY A 126 -9.44 -9.74 1.81
N LEU A 127 -8.32 -10.18 1.26
CA LEU A 127 -7.66 -11.42 1.63
C LEU A 127 -6.82 -11.28 2.90
N SER A 128 -7.02 -12.24 3.82
CA SER A 128 -6.17 -12.43 5.00
C SER A 128 -4.72 -12.74 4.58
N PRO A 129 -3.70 -12.54 5.45
CA PRO A 129 -2.31 -12.87 5.14
C PRO A 129 -2.09 -14.30 4.62
N ARG A 130 -2.91 -15.27 5.06
CA ARG A 130 -2.88 -16.68 4.61
C ARG A 130 -3.19 -16.81 3.11
N ASP A 131 -4.10 -16.00 2.60
CA ASP A 131 -4.67 -16.15 1.26
C ASP A 131 -4.03 -15.20 0.22
N ARG A 132 -3.00 -14.43 0.63
CA ARG A 132 -2.24 -13.51 -0.25
C ARG A 132 -1.21 -14.26 -1.10
N ILE A 133 -1.68 -15.21 -1.90
CA ILE A 133 -0.88 -16.02 -2.82
C ILE A 133 -0.92 -15.43 -4.25
N PRO A 134 0.11 -15.66 -5.09
CA PRO A 134 0.06 -15.26 -6.50
C PRO A 134 -1.20 -15.79 -7.20
N LEU A 135 -1.89 -14.91 -7.92
CA LEU A 135 -3.14 -15.25 -8.62
C LEU A 135 -2.84 -15.74 -10.05
N ASP A 136 -3.37 -16.92 -10.39
CA ASP A 136 -3.18 -17.61 -11.67
C ASP A 136 -4.08 -17.11 -12.80
N ARG A 137 -5.05 -16.24 -12.48
CA ARG A 137 -6.07 -15.75 -13.41
C ARG A 137 -6.47 -14.30 -13.10
N PRO A 138 -7.05 -13.57 -14.07
CA PRO A 138 -7.50 -12.21 -13.86
C PRO A 138 -8.50 -12.11 -12.71
N ALA A 139 -8.27 -11.16 -11.82
CA ALA A 139 -9.06 -10.95 -10.62
C ALA A 139 -9.68 -9.55 -10.57
N THR A 140 -10.83 -9.45 -9.91
CA THR A 140 -11.51 -8.17 -9.63
C THR A 140 -11.84 -8.10 -8.16
N PHE A 141 -11.77 -6.91 -7.56
CA PHE A 141 -12.08 -6.68 -6.16
C PHE A 141 -13.30 -5.78 -6.00
N ALA A 142 -14.24 -6.21 -5.17
CA ALA A 142 -15.42 -5.44 -4.78
C ALA A 142 -15.38 -5.20 -3.26
N PRO A 143 -14.68 -4.16 -2.79
CA PRO A 143 -14.63 -3.83 -1.37
C PRO A 143 -15.97 -3.24 -0.88
N PRO A 144 -16.36 -3.47 0.39
CA PRO A 144 -17.47 -2.77 1.01
C PRO A 144 -17.09 -1.31 1.31
N ALA A 145 -18.05 -0.52 1.82
CA ALA A 145 -17.81 0.86 2.21
C ALA A 145 -16.58 0.99 3.15
N PRO A 146 -15.80 2.08 3.06
CA PRO A 146 -14.65 2.31 3.94
C PRO A 146 -15.06 2.25 5.42
N PRO A 147 -14.23 1.64 6.29
CA PRO A 147 -14.54 1.57 7.71
C PRO A 147 -14.55 2.97 8.32
N LYS A 148 -15.28 3.14 9.42
CA LYS A 148 -15.43 4.44 10.07
C LYS A 148 -14.23 4.82 10.94
N GLY A 149 -13.36 3.87 11.32
CA GLY A 149 -12.29 4.17 12.26
C GLY A 149 -10.97 4.58 11.62
N ILE A 150 -9.86 4.18 12.23
CA ILE A 150 -8.49 4.52 11.81
C ILE A 150 -8.09 3.60 10.66
N VAL A 151 -7.74 4.16 9.49
CA VAL A 151 -7.41 3.39 8.27
C VAL A 151 -5.93 3.40 7.90
N ALA A 152 -5.16 4.31 8.48
CA ALA A 152 -3.71 4.31 8.42
C ALA A 152 -3.15 4.77 9.76
N LEU A 153 -2.03 4.19 10.18
CA LEU A 153 -1.36 4.53 11.43
C LEU A 153 0.15 4.50 11.24
N ALA A 154 0.82 5.56 11.67
CA ALA A 154 2.26 5.69 11.74
C ALA A 154 2.68 5.67 13.22
N LEU A 155 3.36 4.59 13.62
CA LEU A 155 3.87 4.42 14.97
C LEU A 155 5.10 5.31 15.20
N PRO A 156 5.31 5.81 16.43
CA PRO A 156 6.50 6.59 16.76
C PRO A 156 7.76 5.72 16.72
N ALA A 157 8.87 6.31 16.29
CA ALA A 157 10.19 5.72 16.46
C ALA A 157 10.62 5.76 17.95
N PRO A 158 11.62 4.98 18.38
CA PRO A 158 12.18 5.10 19.71
C PRO A 158 12.67 6.53 19.99
N VAL A 159 12.38 7.05 21.18
CA VAL A 159 12.73 8.43 21.58
C VAL A 159 13.56 8.44 22.87
N ALA A 160 14.28 9.53 23.11
CA ALA A 160 14.94 9.74 24.39
C ALA A 160 13.91 9.88 25.53
N PRO A 161 14.22 9.45 26.77
CA PRO A 161 13.38 9.75 27.92
C PRO A 161 13.13 11.27 28.04
N GLY A 162 11.87 11.66 28.17
CA GLY A 162 11.41 13.04 28.22
C GLY A 162 11.24 13.73 26.87
N ALA A 163 11.74 13.15 25.77
CA ALA A 163 11.56 13.72 24.44
C ALA A 163 10.12 13.55 23.94
N ARG A 164 9.72 14.47 23.04
CA ARG A 164 8.43 14.40 22.36
C ARG A 164 8.45 13.35 21.26
N PHE A 165 7.39 12.58 21.13
CA PHE A 165 7.11 11.71 19.99
C PHE A 165 5.82 12.15 19.31
N SER A 166 5.65 11.79 18.05
CA SER A 166 4.44 12.03 17.27
C SER A 166 3.81 10.72 16.79
N VAL A 167 2.49 10.63 16.85
CA VAL A 167 1.67 9.54 16.30
C VAL A 167 0.81 10.12 15.18
N GLY A 168 0.97 9.60 13.97
CA GLY A 168 0.22 10.06 12.81
C GLY A 168 -0.77 9.01 12.33
N GLY A 169 -1.85 9.43 11.68
CA GLY A 169 -2.78 8.49 11.06
C GLY A 169 -3.80 9.15 10.15
N GLU A 170 -4.68 8.32 9.58
CA GLU A 170 -5.78 8.74 8.70
C GLU A 170 -7.09 8.11 9.16
N ILE A 171 -8.17 8.90 9.13
CA ILE A 171 -9.53 8.46 9.47
C ILE A 171 -10.27 8.06 8.21
N GLY A 172 -11.01 6.95 8.29
CA GLY A 172 -11.84 6.47 7.20
C GLY A 172 -13.12 7.28 7.02
N ALA A 173 -14.27 6.61 7.10
CA ALA A 173 -15.58 7.17 6.78
C ALA A 173 -16.31 7.85 7.95
N LEU A 174 -15.63 8.18 9.05
CA LEU A 174 -16.27 8.88 10.17
C LEU A 174 -16.67 10.29 9.73
N LYS A 175 -17.95 10.65 9.86
CA LYS A 175 -18.42 11.99 9.46
C LYS A 175 -17.70 13.11 10.24
N ALA A 176 -17.67 12.99 11.56
CA ALA A 176 -17.01 13.90 12.48
C ALA A 176 -16.72 13.17 13.80
N GLY A 177 -15.63 13.54 14.46
CA GLY A 177 -15.21 12.97 15.73
C GLY A 177 -13.96 13.64 16.28
N VAL A 178 -13.43 13.06 17.36
CA VAL A 178 -12.19 13.50 18.01
C VAL A 178 -11.29 12.29 18.20
N VAL A 179 -10.02 12.43 17.83
CA VAL A 179 -8.97 11.48 18.17
C VAL A 179 -8.20 12.00 19.37
N GLU A 180 -8.02 11.15 20.38
CA GLU A 180 -7.38 11.46 21.66
C GLU A 180 -6.19 10.53 21.86
N LEU A 181 -5.05 11.07 22.29
CA LEU A 181 -3.91 10.30 22.77
C LEU A 181 -3.91 10.35 24.30
N LEU A 182 -3.94 9.19 24.94
CA LEU A 182 -3.95 9.02 26.39
C LEU A 182 -2.63 8.45 26.87
N ASP A 183 -2.13 8.97 27.98
CA ASP A 183 -0.96 8.41 28.67
C ASP A 183 -1.31 7.10 29.42
N PRO A 184 -0.31 6.38 29.96
CA PRO A 184 -0.55 5.14 30.72
C PRO A 184 -1.42 5.31 31.97
N ALA A 185 -1.57 6.54 32.48
CA ALA A 185 -2.44 6.86 33.60
C ALA A 185 -3.88 7.21 33.16
N GLY A 186 -4.15 7.21 31.85
CA GLY A 186 -5.45 7.51 31.27
C GLY A 186 -5.73 9.02 31.08
N ALA A 187 -4.73 9.88 31.25
CA ALA A 187 -4.87 11.32 31.02
C ALA A 187 -4.71 11.63 29.53
N VAL A 188 -5.60 12.47 28.98
CA VAL A 188 -5.49 12.93 27.58
C VAL A 188 -4.32 13.91 27.47
N VAL A 189 -3.28 13.52 26.73
CA VAL A 189 -2.07 14.34 26.52
C VAL A 189 -2.19 15.23 25.29
N ASP A 190 -2.93 14.79 24.28
CA ASP A 190 -3.18 15.54 23.06
C ASP A 190 -4.47 15.06 22.38
N LYS A 191 -5.11 15.92 21.59
CA LYS A 191 -6.34 15.61 20.86
C LYS A 191 -6.48 16.44 19.58
N ALA A 192 -7.16 15.87 18.59
CA ALA A 192 -7.47 16.56 17.35
C ALA A 192 -8.90 16.26 16.88
N GLU A 193 -9.59 17.28 16.38
CA GLU A 193 -10.87 17.10 15.68
C GLU A 193 -10.63 16.50 14.29
N VAL A 194 -11.44 15.52 13.93
CA VAL A 194 -11.29 14.76 12.68
C VAL A 194 -12.61 14.58 11.96
N LYS A 195 -12.52 14.44 10.65
CA LYS A 195 -13.64 14.17 9.72
C LYS A 195 -13.23 13.09 8.73
N ALA A 196 -14.13 12.71 7.83
CA ALA A 196 -13.89 11.63 6.88
C ALA A 196 -12.66 11.94 5.99
N GLY A 197 -11.74 10.98 5.88
CA GLY A 197 -10.49 11.12 5.14
C GLY A 197 -9.46 12.08 5.75
N ALA A 198 -9.69 12.61 6.96
CA ALA A 198 -8.76 13.52 7.60
C ALA A 198 -7.52 12.77 8.09
N ARG A 199 -6.35 13.38 7.88
CA ARG A 199 -5.11 12.99 8.54
C ARG A 199 -4.96 13.72 9.86
N PHE A 200 -4.39 13.05 10.85
CA PHE A 200 -4.10 13.63 12.16
C PHE A 200 -2.65 13.37 12.56
N SER A 201 -2.14 14.21 13.45
CA SER A 201 -0.86 14.04 14.14
C SER A 201 -1.05 14.48 15.58
N LEU A 202 -0.79 13.59 16.52
CA LEU A 202 -0.83 13.85 17.97
C LEU A 202 0.56 13.70 18.56
N SER A 203 0.88 14.48 19.58
CA SER A 203 2.18 14.44 20.25
C SER A 203 2.08 14.00 21.71
N GLY A 204 3.06 13.22 22.16
CA GLY A 204 3.19 12.81 23.56
C GLY A 204 4.65 12.85 24.01
N ALA A 205 4.90 12.56 25.29
CA ALA A 205 6.27 12.43 25.81
C ALA A 205 6.36 11.24 26.78
N ALA A 206 7.32 10.34 26.53
CA ALA A 206 7.60 9.20 27.39
C ALA A 206 8.68 9.60 28.40
N ARG A 207 8.31 9.80 29.66
CA ARG A 207 9.20 10.43 30.68
C ARG A 207 10.28 9.49 31.22
N ALA A 208 9.96 8.21 31.40
CA ALA A 208 10.88 7.22 31.93
C ALA A 208 11.47 6.36 30.81
N ALA A 209 12.69 5.86 31.01
CA ALA A 209 13.29 4.89 30.12
C ALA A 209 12.55 3.54 30.19
N GLY A 210 12.37 2.89 29.05
CA GLY A 210 11.71 1.60 28.88
C GLY A 210 10.56 1.64 27.87
N PRO A 211 9.95 0.46 27.61
CA PRO A 211 8.73 0.37 26.83
C PRO A 211 7.54 0.96 27.61
N VAL A 212 6.70 1.73 26.93
CA VAL A 212 5.47 2.31 27.48
C VAL A 212 4.35 2.24 26.45
N LEU A 213 3.11 2.03 26.92
CA LEU A 213 1.92 1.97 26.08
C LEU A 213 1.07 3.22 26.30
N PHE A 214 0.81 3.95 25.22
CA PHE A 214 -0.21 4.99 25.16
C PHE A 214 -1.48 4.40 24.55
N ASP A 215 -2.64 5.00 24.80
CA ASP A 215 -3.90 4.59 24.16
C ASP A 215 -4.36 5.67 23.17
N LEU A 216 -4.58 5.28 21.92
CA LEU A 216 -5.12 6.15 20.88
C LEU A 216 -6.59 5.85 20.71
N ARG A 217 -7.46 6.78 21.13
CA ARG A 217 -8.91 6.58 21.15
C ARG A 217 -9.61 7.50 20.15
N LEU A 218 -10.46 6.92 19.32
CA LEU A 218 -11.34 7.64 18.41
C LEU A 218 -12.77 7.68 18.96
N ARG A 219 -13.32 8.88 19.10
CA ARG A 219 -14.72 9.12 19.50
C ARG A 219 -15.51 9.77 18.37
N ASP A 220 -16.79 9.41 18.24
CA ASP A 220 -17.71 10.10 17.33
C ASP A 220 -18.21 11.43 17.93
N ALA A 221 -18.97 12.19 17.13
CA ALA A 221 -19.57 13.46 17.57
C ALA A 221 -20.54 13.33 18.77
N ALA A 222 -21.04 12.12 19.06
CA ALA A 222 -21.86 11.85 20.25
C ALA A 222 -21.02 11.42 21.47
N GLY A 223 -19.69 11.46 21.36
CA GLY A 223 -18.75 11.03 22.39
C GLY A 223 -18.62 9.51 22.55
N ARG A 224 -19.25 8.71 21.68
CA ARG A 224 -19.15 7.24 21.72
C ARG A 224 -17.82 6.79 21.15
N GLN A 225 -17.16 5.84 21.82
CA GLN A 225 -15.92 5.25 21.33
C GLN A 225 -16.19 4.44 20.06
N VAL A 226 -15.49 4.79 18.99
CA VAL A 226 -15.55 4.10 17.69
C VAL A 226 -14.49 3.01 17.62
N GLU A 227 -13.27 3.34 18.05
CA GLU A 227 -12.11 2.45 17.99
C GLU A 227 -11.05 2.93 18.99
N HIS A 228 -10.20 2.01 19.44
CA HIS A 228 -9.01 2.34 20.21
C HIS A 228 -7.85 1.42 19.81
N VAL A 229 -6.62 1.90 19.96
CA VAL A 229 -5.40 1.20 19.57
C VAL A 229 -4.28 1.54 20.54
N GLU A 230 -3.59 0.53 21.06
CA GLU A 230 -2.43 0.74 21.93
C GLU A 230 -1.24 1.20 21.08
N ILE A 231 -0.60 2.30 21.46
CA ILE A 231 0.55 2.87 20.78
C ILE A 231 1.82 2.54 21.58
N PRO A 232 2.64 1.59 21.11
CA PRO A 232 3.91 1.30 21.74
C PRO A 232 4.92 2.42 21.48
N VAL A 233 5.49 2.95 22.56
CA VAL A 233 6.60 3.90 22.53
C VAL A 233 7.75 3.29 23.31
N GLU A 234 8.93 3.21 22.69
CA GLU A 234 10.15 2.80 23.37
C GLU A 234 10.97 4.04 23.73
N ALA A 235 11.03 4.36 25.02
CA ALA A 235 11.89 5.41 25.53
C ALA A 235 13.25 4.82 25.86
N ARG A 236 14.28 5.14 25.09
CA ARG A 236 15.64 4.62 25.33
C ARG A 236 16.66 5.72 25.18
N ALA A 237 17.74 5.63 25.94
CA ALA A 237 18.83 6.59 25.82
C ALA A 237 19.25 6.69 24.34
N PRO A 238 19.20 7.88 23.73
CA PRO A 238 19.61 8.06 22.36
C PRO A 238 21.10 7.72 22.27
N VAL A 239 21.47 6.91 21.29
CA VAL A 239 22.89 6.72 20.97
C VAL A 239 23.31 7.93 20.18
N SER A 240 24.16 8.77 20.77
CA SER A 240 24.76 9.89 20.08
C SER A 240 25.56 9.38 18.88
N PRO A 241 25.32 9.90 17.66
CA PRO A 241 26.08 9.49 16.50
C PRO A 241 27.55 9.88 16.66
N ARG A 242 28.44 9.06 16.12
CA ARG A 242 29.84 9.43 15.91
C ARG A 242 29.94 10.23 14.63
N VAL A 243 30.33 11.49 14.74
CA VAL A 243 30.31 12.47 13.65
C VAL A 243 31.72 12.86 13.25
N LEU A 244 32.00 12.81 11.95
CA LEU A 244 33.20 13.41 11.36
C LEU A 244 32.79 14.64 10.55
N VAL A 245 33.42 15.78 10.80
CA VAL A 245 33.21 17.02 10.04
C VAL A 245 34.51 17.37 9.33
N LEU A 246 34.45 17.46 8.01
CA LEU A 246 35.58 17.84 7.15
C LEU A 246 35.28 19.20 6.52
N ALA A 247 36.01 20.23 6.93
CA ALA A 247 35.80 21.59 6.46
C ALA A 247 37.00 22.14 5.69
N GLY A 248 36.74 22.92 4.64
CA GLY A 248 37.78 23.52 3.80
C GLY A 248 38.22 24.91 4.25
N ALA A 249 37.61 25.44 5.32
CA ALA A 249 38.02 26.68 5.99
C ALA A 249 37.37 26.79 7.39
N PRO A 250 37.96 27.56 8.33
CA PRO A 250 37.32 27.86 9.61
C PRO A 250 36.09 28.74 9.38
N SER A 251 34.99 28.43 10.06
CA SER A 251 33.76 29.24 9.98
C SER A 251 33.05 29.33 11.33
N ALA A 252 32.21 30.35 11.49
CA ALA A 252 31.32 30.43 12.65
C ALA A 252 30.44 29.19 12.76
N GLU A 253 29.97 28.67 11.62
CA GLU A 253 29.14 27.47 11.55
C GLU A 253 29.83 26.25 12.20
N THR A 254 31.09 25.95 11.84
CA THR A 254 31.80 24.79 12.42
C THR A 254 32.11 24.99 13.91
N LYS A 255 32.36 26.23 14.35
CA LYS A 255 32.54 26.57 15.78
C LYS A 255 31.27 26.30 16.59
N TYR A 256 30.12 26.81 16.15
CA TYR A 256 28.87 26.66 16.88
C TYR A 256 28.29 25.25 16.79
N LEU A 257 28.51 24.56 15.67
CA LEU A 257 28.22 23.13 15.54
C LEU A 257 29.02 22.29 16.54
N ARG A 258 30.34 22.49 16.64
CA ARG A 258 31.18 21.79 17.61
C ARG A 258 30.70 22.05 19.04
N ARG A 259 30.41 23.32 19.39
CA ARG A 259 29.93 23.68 20.72
C ARG A 259 28.61 22.99 21.06
N TRP A 260 27.62 23.06 20.16
CA TRP A 260 26.35 22.37 20.37
C TRP A 260 26.54 20.85 20.48
N ALA A 261 27.39 20.25 19.66
CA ALA A 261 27.67 18.81 19.73
C ALA A 261 28.28 18.42 21.09
N GLN A 262 29.19 19.24 21.64
CA GLN A 262 29.73 19.04 22.99
C GLN A 262 28.64 19.12 24.06
N ASP A 263 27.78 20.16 23.99
CA ASP A 263 26.66 20.34 24.93
C ASP A 263 25.65 19.19 24.84
N ALA A 264 25.44 18.62 23.65
CA ALA A 264 24.55 17.50 23.38
C ALA A 264 25.17 16.12 23.63
N GLY A 265 26.44 16.03 24.02
CA GLY A 265 27.15 14.75 24.22
C GLY A 265 27.34 13.95 22.93
N ILE A 266 27.48 14.64 21.79
CA ILE A 266 27.75 14.05 20.47
C ILE A 266 29.27 13.94 20.28
N ALA A 267 29.74 12.73 19.96
CA ALA A 267 31.14 12.47 19.64
C ALA A 267 31.48 13.03 18.26
N LEU A 268 31.90 14.30 18.22
CA LEU A 268 32.21 15.04 16.99
C LEU A 268 33.71 15.26 16.84
N ASN A 269 34.28 14.74 15.76
CA ASN A 269 35.63 15.02 15.30
C ASN A 269 35.56 16.05 14.16
N LEU A 270 36.16 17.23 14.31
CA LEU A 270 36.18 18.27 13.27
C LEU A 270 37.62 18.53 12.81
N GLU A 271 37.83 18.31 11.52
CA GLU A 271 39.05 18.62 10.77
C GLU A 271 38.80 19.83 9.87
N VAL A 272 39.68 20.82 9.94
CA VAL A 272 39.63 22.01 9.10
C VAL A 272 40.95 22.11 8.32
N SER A 273 40.89 21.97 7.01
CA SER A 273 42.05 22.12 6.13
C SER A 273 42.19 23.57 5.69
N LEU A 274 43.36 24.17 5.90
CA LEU A 274 43.67 25.55 5.51
C LEU A 274 44.41 25.65 4.16
N GLY A 275 44.68 24.51 3.51
CA GLY A 275 45.59 24.43 2.37
C GLY A 275 47.07 24.44 2.79
N GLY A 276 47.95 24.10 1.86
CA GLY A 276 49.40 24.08 2.11
C GLY A 276 49.88 23.07 3.17
N GLY A 277 49.06 22.05 3.46
CA GLY A 277 49.34 21.05 4.50
C GLY A 277 49.01 21.48 5.93
N VAL A 278 48.51 22.70 6.14
CA VAL A 278 48.13 23.21 7.47
C VAL A 278 46.71 22.78 7.82
N GLN A 279 46.52 22.31 9.05
CA GLN A 279 45.23 21.86 9.58
C GLN A 279 44.94 22.46 10.95
N LEU A 280 43.65 22.64 11.24
CA LEU A 280 43.12 23.05 12.54
C LEU A 280 42.04 22.08 12.99
N GLY A 281 41.84 21.97 14.31
CA GLY A 281 40.82 21.10 14.89
C GLY A 281 41.43 19.83 15.48
N ASP A 282 40.72 18.71 15.34
CA ASP A 282 41.14 17.42 15.88
C ASP A 282 42.15 16.72 14.95
N ALA A 283 42.69 15.59 15.38
CA ALA A 283 43.65 14.82 14.59
C ALA A 283 43.02 14.34 13.27
N PRO A 284 43.78 14.38 12.15
CA PRO A 284 43.29 13.96 10.84
C PRO A 284 42.90 12.49 10.85
N VAL A 285 41.78 12.19 10.19
CA VAL A 285 41.27 10.82 10.05
C VAL A 285 41.45 10.41 8.59
N ALA A 286 42.27 9.38 8.36
CA ALA A 286 42.43 8.81 7.02
C ALA A 286 41.07 8.30 6.51
N LEU A 287 40.70 8.59 5.26
CA LEU A 287 39.42 8.21 4.66
C LEU A 287 39.46 6.78 4.11
N THR A 288 39.63 5.83 5.00
CA THR A 288 39.65 4.40 4.70
C THR A 288 38.29 3.76 5.00
N ARG A 289 38.07 2.54 4.48
CA ARG A 289 36.88 1.77 4.82
C ARG A 289 36.73 1.54 6.33
N ALA A 290 37.82 1.17 7.02
CA ALA A 290 37.79 0.86 8.45
C ALA A 290 37.41 2.09 9.31
N THR A 291 37.94 3.25 8.97
CA THR A 291 37.65 4.50 9.70
C THR A 291 36.24 5.00 9.41
N LEU A 292 35.78 4.93 8.15
CA LEU A 292 34.41 5.31 7.78
C LEU A 292 33.35 4.32 8.30
N ASP A 293 33.71 3.07 8.55
CA ASP A 293 32.84 2.10 9.24
C ASP A 293 32.68 2.44 10.74
N ALA A 294 33.63 3.17 11.33
CA ALA A 294 33.56 3.67 12.71
C ALA A 294 32.88 5.05 12.85
N VAL A 295 32.39 5.62 11.76
CA VAL A 295 31.67 6.91 11.74
C VAL A 295 30.22 6.68 11.32
N ASP A 296 29.29 7.33 12.00
CA ASP A 296 27.86 7.20 11.71
C ASP A 296 27.38 8.32 10.76
N LEU A 297 28.01 9.50 10.83
CA LEU A 297 27.68 10.66 10.00
C LEU A 297 28.95 11.42 9.58
N LEU A 298 29.10 11.69 8.29
CA LEU A 298 30.12 12.57 7.73
C LEU A 298 29.46 13.88 7.26
N VAL A 299 29.92 15.01 7.75
CA VAL A 299 29.57 16.35 7.23
C VAL A 299 30.76 16.89 6.45
N ILE A 300 30.58 17.24 5.19
CA ILE A 300 31.64 17.78 4.34
C ILE A 300 31.16 19.01 3.58
N ASP A 301 32.00 20.03 3.51
CA ASP A 301 31.73 21.21 2.68
C ASP A 301 32.29 21.10 1.25
N ASP A 302 31.78 21.93 0.35
CA ASP A 302 32.15 21.98 -1.06
C ASP A 302 33.67 22.17 -1.24
N ARG A 303 34.28 23.09 -0.48
CA ARG A 303 35.73 23.36 -0.56
C ARG A 303 36.55 22.14 -0.16
N ARG A 304 36.17 21.44 0.91
CA ARG A 304 36.89 20.24 1.31
C ARG A 304 36.64 19.09 0.34
N TRP A 305 35.43 18.94 -0.17
CA TRP A 305 35.11 17.96 -1.22
C TRP A 305 36.01 18.12 -2.45
N GLU A 306 36.20 19.35 -2.92
CA GLU A 306 37.05 19.66 -4.08
C GLU A 306 38.51 19.24 -3.88
N SER A 307 39.01 19.39 -2.66
CA SER A 307 40.38 19.01 -2.31
C SER A 307 40.58 17.51 -2.03
N LEU A 308 39.53 16.69 -2.05
CA LEU A 308 39.64 15.23 -1.97
C LEU A 308 40.11 14.64 -3.31
N ASP A 309 40.97 13.62 -3.23
CA ASP A 309 41.35 12.85 -4.40
C ASP A 309 40.25 11.84 -4.82
N ARG A 310 40.49 11.11 -5.91
CA ARG A 310 39.53 10.13 -6.42
C ARG A 310 39.35 8.93 -5.50
N GLN A 311 40.38 8.54 -4.75
CA GLN A 311 40.35 7.39 -3.87
C GLN A 311 39.49 7.69 -2.63
N ASP A 312 39.67 8.87 -2.04
CA ASP A 312 38.89 9.35 -0.91
C ASP A 312 37.40 9.49 -1.27
N ARG A 313 37.09 10.08 -2.43
CA ARG A 313 35.70 10.19 -2.92
C ARG A 313 35.07 8.81 -3.11
N ALA A 314 35.81 7.85 -3.67
CA ALA A 314 35.34 6.48 -3.85
C ALA A 314 35.14 5.74 -2.50
N ALA A 315 36.02 5.98 -1.52
CA ALA A 315 35.89 5.43 -0.18
C ALA A 315 34.63 5.95 0.54
N ILE A 316 34.37 7.26 0.44
CA ILE A 316 33.13 7.88 0.96
C ILE A 316 31.90 7.27 0.26
N GLU A 317 31.90 7.17 -1.07
CA GLU A 317 30.75 6.58 -1.79
C GLU A 317 30.52 5.12 -1.38
N GLY A 318 31.59 4.33 -1.25
CA GLY A 318 31.53 2.96 -0.76
C GLY A 318 30.95 2.86 0.65
N ALA A 319 31.38 3.72 1.56
CA ALA A 319 30.88 3.78 2.93
C ALA A 319 29.41 4.22 3.00
N VAL A 320 28.99 5.18 2.16
CA VAL A 320 27.58 5.58 2.05
C VAL A 320 26.72 4.41 1.60
N ARG A 321 27.14 3.66 0.56
CA ARG A 321 26.43 2.44 0.14
C ARG A 321 26.35 1.41 1.27
N GLY A 322 27.36 1.37 2.14
CA GLY A 322 27.45 0.51 3.33
C GLY A 322 26.68 1.00 4.57
N GLY A 323 26.11 2.20 4.56
CA GLY A 323 25.29 2.70 5.68
C GLY A 323 25.72 4.05 6.27
N LEU A 324 26.84 4.64 5.85
CA LEU A 324 27.27 5.97 6.32
C LEU A 324 26.23 7.04 5.94
N GLY A 325 25.91 7.93 6.88
CA GLY A 325 25.22 9.19 6.59
C GLY A 325 26.19 10.22 6.04
N LEU A 326 25.86 10.90 4.95
CA LEU A 326 26.67 11.96 4.34
C LEU A 326 25.85 13.25 4.25
N VAL A 327 26.34 14.34 4.85
CA VAL A 327 25.78 15.69 4.72
C VAL A 327 26.73 16.53 3.87
N LEU A 328 26.19 17.01 2.76
CA LEU A 328 26.83 17.93 1.84
C LEU A 328 26.42 19.35 2.24
N ARG A 329 27.41 20.18 2.59
CA ARG A 329 27.18 21.56 3.04
C ARG A 329 27.82 22.56 2.06
N PRO A 330 27.06 23.30 1.25
CA PRO A 330 27.59 24.44 0.51
C PRO A 330 28.07 25.51 1.50
N SER A 331 29.23 26.07 1.24
CA SER A 331 29.75 27.28 1.89
C SER A 331 29.63 28.53 1.01
N GLY A 332 29.18 28.34 -0.24
CA GLY A 332 29.08 29.37 -1.27
C GLY A 332 28.71 28.77 -2.63
N PRO A 333 28.99 29.51 -3.72
CA PRO A 333 28.84 29.05 -5.09
C PRO A 333 29.51 27.71 -5.36
N LEU A 334 28.75 26.73 -5.85
CA LEU A 334 29.30 25.42 -6.23
C LEU A 334 30.00 25.50 -7.59
N SER A 335 31.12 24.80 -7.76
CA SER A 335 31.72 24.60 -9.08
C SER A 335 30.94 23.56 -9.91
N ASP A 336 31.11 23.57 -11.23
CA ASP A 336 30.49 22.56 -12.11
C ASP A 336 30.92 21.14 -11.77
N ALA A 337 32.15 20.97 -11.28
CA ALA A 337 32.66 19.67 -10.86
C ALA A 337 31.92 19.17 -9.62
N VAL A 338 31.76 20.02 -8.60
CA VAL A 338 31.02 19.67 -7.38
C VAL A 338 29.55 19.38 -7.68
N ARG A 339 28.90 20.21 -8.52
CA ARG A 339 27.51 19.96 -8.96
C ARG A 339 27.34 18.60 -9.60
N ARG A 340 28.24 18.21 -10.51
CA ARG A 340 28.19 16.89 -11.16
C ARG A 340 28.41 15.75 -10.15
N ASP A 341 29.39 15.87 -9.27
CA ASP A 341 29.69 14.86 -8.26
C ASP A 341 28.51 14.65 -7.30
N TRP A 342 27.94 15.72 -6.78
CA TRP A 342 26.79 15.66 -5.85
C TRP A 342 25.52 15.15 -6.54
N ALA A 343 25.33 15.48 -7.83
CA ALA A 343 24.27 14.90 -8.64
C ALA A 343 24.44 13.38 -8.81
N MET A 344 25.67 12.86 -8.99
CA MET A 344 25.93 11.41 -9.04
C MET A 344 25.65 10.71 -7.71
N LEU A 345 25.79 11.40 -6.58
CA LEU A 345 25.37 10.93 -5.25
C LEU A 345 23.84 10.96 -5.06
N GLY A 346 23.10 11.51 -6.02
CA GLY A 346 21.65 11.50 -6.06
C GLY A 346 20.98 12.82 -5.64
N LEU A 347 21.76 13.87 -5.36
CA LEU A 347 21.28 15.20 -4.99
C LEU A 347 21.69 16.21 -6.07
N PRO A 348 20.94 16.31 -7.18
CA PRO A 348 21.16 17.39 -8.14
C PRO A 348 20.90 18.74 -7.45
N THR A 349 21.70 19.74 -7.80
CA THR A 349 21.56 21.11 -7.27
C THR A 349 21.14 22.05 -8.40
N ALA A 350 20.28 23.03 -8.11
CA ALA A 350 19.96 24.09 -9.06
C ALA A 350 21.17 25.01 -9.31
N GLU A 351 21.21 25.68 -10.47
CA GLU A 351 22.21 26.72 -10.78
C GLU A 351 21.96 28.02 -10.00
N ALA A 352 20.77 28.21 -9.43
CA ALA A 352 20.40 29.42 -8.71
C ALA A 352 21.21 29.55 -7.41
N ASP A 353 22.08 30.55 -7.37
CA ASP A 353 23.09 30.72 -6.33
C ASP A 353 22.92 32.06 -5.64
N GLY A 354 21.80 32.17 -4.92
CA GLY A 354 21.48 33.32 -4.08
C GLY A 354 21.24 32.86 -2.64
N LEU A 355 21.68 33.69 -1.69
CA LEU A 355 21.24 33.58 -0.30
C LEU A 355 19.85 34.21 -0.17
N ARG A 356 18.93 33.48 0.45
CA ARG A 356 17.59 33.96 0.76
C ARG A 356 17.35 33.91 2.26
N ALA A 357 16.92 35.03 2.83
CA ALA A 357 16.47 35.07 4.21
C ALA A 357 15.16 34.28 4.39
N VAL A 358 15.11 33.48 5.44
CA VAL A 358 14.00 32.62 5.79
C VAL A 358 13.73 32.71 7.28
N ARG A 359 12.46 32.88 7.62
CA ARG A 359 11.98 32.88 9.00
C ARG A 359 11.48 31.50 9.39
N LEU A 360 12.11 30.92 10.40
CA LEU A 360 11.62 29.71 11.07
C LEU A 360 10.46 30.04 12.01
N ASN A 361 9.84 29.02 12.59
CA ASN A 361 8.75 29.21 13.55
C ASN A 361 9.26 29.82 14.86
N GLY A 362 8.81 31.05 15.16
CA GLY A 362 9.04 31.74 16.42
C GLY A 362 9.69 33.13 16.24
N PRO A 363 9.89 33.87 17.34
CA PRO A 363 10.62 35.14 17.32
C PRO A 363 12.13 34.90 17.15
N ASN A 364 12.84 35.85 16.52
CA ASN A 364 14.30 35.86 16.38
C ASN A 364 14.89 34.60 15.71
N SER A 365 14.14 33.99 14.79
CA SER A 365 14.52 32.73 14.15
C SER A 365 14.72 32.88 12.65
N ASP A 366 15.43 33.94 12.25
CA ASP A 366 15.80 34.20 10.87
C ASP A 366 17.14 33.53 10.54
N VAL A 367 17.20 32.88 9.39
CA VAL A 367 18.41 32.26 8.82
C VAL A 367 18.46 32.52 7.32
N ASN A 368 19.65 32.53 6.75
CA ASN A 368 19.87 32.53 5.31
C ASN A 368 20.03 31.10 4.81
N ARG A 369 19.53 30.85 3.60
CA ARG A 369 19.69 29.58 2.89
C ARG A 369 20.15 29.77 1.46
N HIS A 370 20.89 28.80 0.94
CA HIS A 370 21.19 28.69 -0.49
C HIS A 370 19.97 28.15 -1.25
N ASP A 371 19.62 28.78 -2.38
CA ASP A 371 18.48 28.36 -3.24
C ASP A 371 18.86 27.25 -4.24
N ILE A 372 19.60 26.25 -3.75
CA ILE A 372 20.18 25.18 -4.58
C ILE A 372 19.40 23.86 -4.53
N LEU A 373 18.37 23.76 -3.69
CA LEU A 373 17.51 22.58 -3.59
C LEU A 373 16.49 22.59 -4.75
N PRO A 374 16.47 21.58 -5.64
CA PRO A 374 15.48 21.53 -6.69
C PRO A 374 14.09 21.25 -6.10
N THR A 375 13.08 22.00 -6.52
CA THR A 375 11.69 21.87 -6.07
C THR A 375 11.05 20.52 -6.43
N THR A 376 11.67 19.72 -7.31
CA THR A 376 11.06 18.51 -7.92
C THR A 376 11.89 17.22 -7.79
N SER A 377 13.07 17.23 -7.15
CA SER A 377 14.01 16.11 -7.27
C SER A 377 13.90 15.06 -6.17
N GLY A 378 12.69 14.53 -5.90
CA GLY A 378 12.41 13.29 -5.14
C GLY A 378 13.27 12.96 -3.91
N GLY A 379 13.80 13.95 -3.20
CA GLY A 379 14.44 13.80 -1.90
C GLY A 379 13.41 14.01 -0.81
N VAL A 380 13.56 13.34 0.31
CA VAL A 380 12.68 13.53 1.47
C VAL A 380 13.05 14.86 2.12
N PRO A 381 12.13 15.84 2.17
CA PRO A 381 12.41 17.14 2.78
C PRO A 381 12.64 16.99 4.30
N LEU A 382 13.55 17.79 4.83
CA LEU A 382 13.86 17.91 6.27
C LEU A 382 13.92 19.37 6.67
N ALA A 383 13.68 19.64 7.96
CA ALA A 383 13.72 20.97 8.56
C ALA A 383 12.92 21.98 7.71
N VAL A 384 11.59 21.84 7.70
CA VAL A 384 10.73 22.68 6.86
C VAL A 384 10.44 24.04 7.52
N THR A 385 10.34 25.08 6.69
CA THR A 385 9.86 26.40 7.13
C THR A 385 8.37 26.37 7.40
N LYS A 386 7.83 27.45 7.99
CA LYS A 386 6.39 27.63 8.17
C LYS A 386 5.60 27.48 6.87
N ASP A 387 6.17 27.94 5.76
CA ASP A 387 5.56 27.92 4.43
C ASP A 387 5.79 26.59 3.70
N GLY A 388 6.30 25.57 4.40
CA GLY A 388 6.54 24.23 3.86
C GLY A 388 7.77 24.11 2.96
N GLN A 389 8.66 25.11 2.93
CA GLN A 389 9.88 25.05 2.13
C GLN A 389 10.95 24.24 2.87
N PRO A 390 11.59 23.24 2.24
CA PRO A 390 12.59 22.39 2.90
C PRO A 390 13.91 23.14 3.10
N LEU A 391 14.53 23.11 4.29
CA LEU A 391 15.89 23.66 4.53
C LEU A 391 16.99 22.62 4.31
N ALA A 392 16.61 21.35 4.25
CA ALA A 392 17.45 20.26 3.81
C ALA A 392 16.63 19.22 3.07
N ALA A 393 17.29 18.37 2.29
CA ALA A 393 16.65 17.20 1.72
C ALA A 393 17.65 16.04 1.71
N TRP A 394 17.16 14.81 1.87
CA TRP A 394 17.99 13.62 1.79
C TRP A 394 17.44 12.57 0.84
N ARG A 395 18.31 11.66 0.41
CA ARG A 395 17.97 10.45 -0.33
C ARG A 395 18.72 9.24 0.19
N ALA A 396 18.08 8.09 0.10
CA ALA A 396 18.73 6.81 0.36
C ALA A 396 19.71 6.47 -0.77
N ARG A 397 20.89 5.96 -0.41
CA ARG A 397 21.91 5.48 -1.34
C ARG A 397 22.55 4.22 -0.77
N GLY A 398 22.17 3.05 -1.31
CA GLY A 398 22.49 1.77 -0.66
C GLY A 398 21.80 1.69 0.70
N GLN A 399 22.57 1.39 1.76
CA GLN A 399 22.07 1.39 3.14
C GLN A 399 22.19 2.76 3.82
N GLY A 400 22.95 3.70 3.25
CA GLY A 400 23.18 5.02 3.82
C GLY A 400 22.24 6.08 3.27
N ARG A 401 22.44 7.32 3.72
CA ARG A 401 21.66 8.49 3.34
C ARG A 401 22.60 9.62 2.96
N VAL A 402 22.31 10.30 1.86
CA VAL A 402 23.00 11.53 1.46
C VAL A 402 22.02 12.68 1.63
N ALA A 403 22.42 13.74 2.31
CA ALA A 403 21.64 14.94 2.54
C ALA A 403 22.35 16.18 2.02
N LEU A 404 21.57 17.12 1.50
CA LEU A 404 22.02 18.48 1.18
C LEU A 404 21.46 19.43 2.24
N TRP A 405 22.35 20.10 2.96
CA TRP A 405 22.00 21.12 3.95
C TRP A 405 22.10 22.49 3.28
N THR A 406 21.04 23.32 3.27
CA THR A 406 21.11 24.64 2.59
C THR A 406 21.19 25.83 3.50
N VAL A 407 21.04 25.67 4.82
CA VAL A 407 21.16 26.80 5.75
C VAL A 407 22.62 27.26 5.83
N ALA A 408 22.86 28.51 5.47
CA ALA A 408 24.20 29.07 5.35
C ALA A 408 24.78 29.53 6.71
N ASP A 409 23.91 30.03 7.60
CA ASP A 409 24.28 30.71 8.83
C ASP A 409 23.41 30.30 10.02
N SER A 410 23.27 29.00 10.26
CA SER A 410 22.48 28.50 11.39
C SER A 410 23.01 29.02 12.74
N TYR A 411 24.32 29.32 12.82
CA TYR A 411 24.94 29.96 13.98
C TYR A 411 24.32 31.31 14.38
N ALA A 412 23.69 32.03 13.44
CA ALA A 412 23.01 33.30 13.73
C ALA A 412 21.90 33.12 14.79
N LEU A 413 21.24 31.95 14.81
CA LEU A 413 20.26 31.62 15.84
C LEU A 413 20.87 31.60 17.23
N VAL A 414 22.12 31.12 17.39
CA VAL A 414 22.79 31.14 18.70
C VAL A 414 23.07 32.59 19.11
N LEU A 415 23.50 33.43 18.18
CA LEU A 415 23.79 34.85 18.41
C LEU A 415 22.53 35.66 18.78
N THR A 416 21.35 35.26 18.29
CA THR A 416 20.06 35.89 18.60
C THR A 416 19.35 35.27 19.82
N GLY A 417 20.03 34.42 20.60
CA GLY A 417 19.50 33.80 21.82
C GLY A 417 18.61 32.58 21.57
N ARG A 418 18.61 32.02 20.36
CA ARG A 418 17.85 30.84 19.93
C ARG A 418 18.74 29.60 19.75
N ALA A 419 19.61 29.34 20.71
CA ALA A 419 20.45 28.14 20.73
C ALA A 419 19.62 26.84 20.73
N ASP A 420 18.40 26.89 21.28
CA ASP A 420 17.40 25.83 21.20
C ASP A 420 17.10 25.43 19.75
N ARG A 421 16.90 26.41 18.86
CA ARG A 421 16.56 26.16 17.45
C ARG A 421 17.75 25.75 16.61
N HIS A 422 18.93 26.30 16.89
CA HIS A 422 20.17 25.79 16.30
C HIS A 422 20.31 24.29 16.59
N GLY A 423 20.11 23.89 17.85
CA GLY A 423 20.19 22.49 18.25
C GLY A 423 19.09 21.61 17.65
N GLU A 424 17.85 22.10 17.57
CA GLU A 424 16.73 21.38 16.95
C GLU A 424 17.02 21.08 15.47
N LEU A 425 17.49 22.06 14.71
CA LEU A 425 17.83 21.93 13.29
C LEU A 425 18.90 20.86 13.06
N TRP A 426 20.02 20.94 13.79
CA TRP A 426 21.11 19.97 13.66
C TRP A 426 20.73 18.60 14.19
N SER A 427 19.95 18.52 15.27
CA SER A 427 19.44 17.26 15.82
C SER A 427 18.49 16.56 14.84
N GLU A 428 17.59 17.30 14.18
CA GLU A 428 16.68 16.75 13.17
C GLU A 428 17.47 16.21 11.98
N LEU A 429 18.45 16.98 11.47
CA LEU A 429 19.32 16.54 10.38
C LEU A 429 20.14 15.29 10.77
N PHE A 430 20.81 15.30 11.92
CA PHE A 430 21.66 14.19 12.36
C PHE A 430 20.83 12.93 12.58
N SER A 431 19.66 13.04 13.23
CA SER A 431 18.77 11.91 13.47
C SER A 431 18.21 11.32 12.18
N ALA A 432 18.00 12.15 11.16
CA ALA A 432 17.48 11.71 9.88
C ALA A 432 18.54 11.12 8.95
N VAL A 433 19.81 11.53 9.06
CA VAL A 433 20.85 11.19 8.07
C VAL A 433 21.88 10.21 8.60
N ALA A 434 22.20 10.28 9.90
CA ALA A 434 23.19 9.39 10.50
C ALA A 434 22.84 7.92 10.26
N ARG A 435 23.89 7.10 10.10
CA ARG A 435 23.77 5.65 10.14
C ARG A 435 22.91 5.29 11.35
N PRO A 436 21.82 4.53 11.17
CA PRO A 436 21.05 4.04 12.31
C PRO A 436 22.02 3.34 13.24
N GLY A 437 22.20 3.90 14.45
CA GLY A 437 23.21 3.40 15.38
C GLY A 437 22.96 1.92 15.69
N ASP A 438 23.91 1.25 16.34
CA ASP A 438 23.70 -0.14 16.76
C ASP A 438 22.47 -0.30 17.66
N ALA A 439 21.97 0.79 18.27
CA ALA A 439 20.69 0.82 18.97
C ALA A 439 19.44 0.74 18.08
N ALA A 440 19.50 1.03 16.78
CA ALA A 440 18.39 0.75 15.88
C ALA A 440 18.18 -0.77 15.86
N GLY A 441 17.21 -1.20 16.66
CA GLY A 441 16.85 -2.61 16.79
C GLY A 441 16.25 -3.13 15.50
N VAL A 442 15.67 -4.31 15.60
CA VAL A 442 14.92 -4.88 14.48
C VAL A 442 13.70 -4.02 14.18
N HIS A 443 13.50 -3.69 12.92
CA HIS A 443 12.33 -2.95 12.46
C HIS A 443 11.19 -3.91 12.13
N VAL A 444 9.97 -3.50 12.50
CA VAL A 444 8.74 -4.20 12.16
C VAL A 444 7.91 -3.34 11.22
N ALA A 445 7.44 -3.94 10.11
CA ALA A 445 6.54 -3.27 9.19
C ALA A 445 5.10 -3.36 9.70
N GLY A 446 4.49 -2.20 10.01
CA GLY A 446 3.11 -2.12 10.49
C GLY A 446 2.92 -2.59 11.94
N LEU A 447 1.67 -2.87 12.33
CA LEU A 447 1.36 -3.38 13.67
C LEU A 447 1.56 -4.89 13.72
N ALA A 448 2.38 -5.36 14.67
CA ALA A 448 2.45 -6.78 15.00
C ALA A 448 1.16 -7.20 15.70
N ARG A 449 0.47 -8.23 15.21
CA ARG A 449 -0.76 -8.79 15.81
C ARG A 449 -0.56 -10.24 16.20
N ALA A 450 -1.17 -10.65 17.31
CA ALA A 450 -1.20 -12.04 17.74
C ALA A 450 -1.81 -12.94 16.66
N GLY A 451 -1.21 -14.11 16.44
CA GLY A 451 -1.64 -15.09 15.43
C GLY A 451 -1.29 -14.74 13.99
N GLN A 452 -0.68 -13.57 13.72
CA GLN A 452 -0.28 -13.15 12.38
C GLN A 452 1.24 -13.20 12.20
N ARG A 453 1.70 -13.45 10.97
CA ARG A 453 3.13 -13.38 10.64
C ARG A 453 3.64 -11.94 10.72
N VAL A 454 4.67 -11.72 11.51
CA VAL A 454 5.41 -10.46 11.63
C VAL A 454 6.76 -10.60 10.93
N ALA A 455 7.14 -9.60 10.13
CA ALA A 455 8.46 -9.52 9.54
C ALA A 455 9.38 -8.65 10.41
N LEU A 456 10.48 -9.26 10.84
CA LEU A 456 11.54 -8.69 11.67
C LEU A 456 12.74 -8.39 10.78
N CYS A 457 12.97 -7.14 10.39
CA CYS A 457 14.01 -6.77 9.41
C CYS A 457 15.15 -5.94 10.02
N GLY A 458 16.32 -5.95 9.38
CA GLY A 458 17.49 -5.20 9.84
C GLY A 458 18.36 -5.95 10.86
N ALA A 459 18.24 -7.28 10.89
CA ALA A 459 19.08 -8.12 11.75
C ALA A 459 20.55 -8.06 11.32
N LYS A 460 21.47 -8.01 12.29
CA LYS A 460 22.93 -8.09 12.06
C LYS A 460 23.52 -9.43 12.48
N ALA A 461 22.88 -10.11 13.43
CA ALA A 461 23.27 -11.42 13.95
C ALA A 461 22.04 -12.35 14.01
N ALA A 462 22.20 -13.50 14.68
CA ALA A 462 21.11 -14.45 14.87
C ALA A 462 20.02 -13.85 15.76
N LEU A 463 18.79 -13.79 15.24
CA LEU A 463 17.64 -13.29 15.98
C LEU A 463 17.08 -14.33 16.94
N SER A 464 16.69 -13.85 18.12
CA SER A 464 15.82 -14.58 19.03
C SER A 464 14.79 -13.62 19.64
N VAL A 465 13.62 -14.14 19.98
CA VAL A 465 12.55 -13.37 20.62
C VAL A 465 12.28 -14.01 21.97
N VAL A 466 12.47 -13.23 23.03
CA VAL A 466 12.07 -13.61 24.38
C VAL A 466 10.59 -13.29 24.54
N GLU A 467 9.84 -14.35 24.78
CA GLU A 467 8.40 -14.36 25.01
C GLU A 467 8.06 -13.78 26.39
N SER A 468 6.79 -13.45 26.61
CA SER A 468 6.32 -12.88 27.88
C SER A 468 6.41 -13.86 29.07
N ASP A 469 6.45 -15.16 28.79
CA ASP A 469 6.68 -16.25 29.76
C ASP A 469 8.18 -16.56 29.97
N GLY A 470 9.07 -15.83 29.30
CA GLY A 470 10.51 -16.05 29.31
C GLY A 470 11.00 -17.12 28.33
N ALA A 471 10.11 -17.79 27.60
CA ALA A 471 10.52 -18.74 26.57
C ALA A 471 11.22 -18.01 25.41
N THR A 472 12.18 -18.66 24.77
CA THR A 472 12.90 -18.07 23.64
C THR A 472 12.48 -18.74 22.34
N ARG A 473 11.94 -17.95 21.40
CA ARG A 473 11.63 -18.41 20.05
C ARG A 473 12.67 -17.91 19.06
N ARG A 474 13.02 -18.74 18.06
CA ARG A 474 13.92 -18.36 16.98
C ARG A 474 13.09 -18.02 15.73
N PRO A 475 13.10 -16.75 15.27
CA PRO A 475 12.47 -16.37 14.01
C PRO A 475 13.07 -17.13 12.82
N LEU A 476 12.25 -17.38 11.80
CA LEU A 476 12.68 -18.04 10.56
C LEU A 476 13.30 -17.02 9.62
N ILE A 477 14.62 -17.07 9.44
CA ILE A 477 15.37 -16.16 8.57
C ILE A 477 15.02 -16.44 7.11
N ASP A 478 14.75 -15.39 6.32
CA ASP A 478 14.63 -15.51 4.87
C ASP A 478 16.02 -15.67 4.24
N PRO A 479 16.35 -16.85 3.66
CA PRO A 479 17.67 -17.11 3.08
C PRO A 479 17.94 -16.31 1.81
N ARG A 480 16.91 -15.68 1.21
CA ARG A 480 17.05 -14.85 -0.01
C ARG A 480 17.26 -13.37 0.31
N ALA A 481 17.20 -12.96 1.57
CA ALA A 481 17.40 -11.58 1.98
C ALA A 481 18.90 -11.27 2.18
N THR A 482 19.50 -10.43 1.33
CA THR A 482 20.83 -9.82 1.55
C THR A 482 20.81 -8.34 1.17
N PRO A 483 21.47 -7.42 1.91
CA PRO A 483 21.86 -7.39 3.34
C PRO A 483 20.74 -6.81 4.25
N GLY A 484 20.68 -7.23 5.52
CA GLY A 484 19.65 -6.82 6.51
C GLY A 484 18.56 -7.87 6.78
N ALA A 485 18.96 -9.16 6.83
CA ALA A 485 18.10 -10.33 6.80
C ALA A 485 16.78 -10.16 7.57
N CYS A 486 15.66 -10.23 6.83
CA CYS A 486 14.35 -10.28 7.45
C CYS A 486 14.09 -11.69 7.97
N ALA A 487 13.51 -11.79 9.16
CA ALA A 487 13.02 -13.05 9.69
C ALA A 487 11.52 -13.01 9.94
N ALA A 488 10.86 -14.14 9.77
CA ALA A 488 9.44 -14.29 10.04
C ALA A 488 9.23 -14.80 11.48
N TYR A 489 8.30 -14.15 12.18
CA TYR A 489 7.94 -14.44 13.57
C TYR A 489 6.41 -14.55 13.70
N TRP A 490 5.91 -15.51 14.48
CA TRP A 490 4.48 -15.71 14.73
C TRP A 490 4.21 -15.64 16.24
N PRO A 491 3.81 -14.48 16.76
CA PRO A 491 3.46 -14.35 18.17
C PRO A 491 2.15 -15.07 18.47
N ALA A 492 2.12 -15.86 19.55
CA ALA A 492 0.93 -16.60 19.96
C ALA A 492 -0.11 -15.74 20.69
N GLY A 493 0.32 -14.70 21.41
CA GLY A 493 -0.54 -13.83 22.20
C GLY A 493 -0.03 -12.38 22.22
N PRO A 494 -0.86 -11.45 22.72
CA PRO A 494 -0.51 -10.04 22.83
C PRO A 494 0.51 -9.77 23.95
N GLY A 495 1.10 -8.58 23.93
CA GLY A 495 2.00 -8.07 24.96
C GLY A 495 3.41 -7.76 24.47
N TRP A 496 4.24 -7.30 25.40
CA TRP A 496 5.64 -6.96 25.14
C TRP A 496 6.50 -8.21 24.94
N ARG A 497 7.45 -8.08 24.01
CA ARG A 497 8.47 -9.07 23.66
C ARG A 497 9.81 -8.38 23.55
N THR A 498 10.88 -9.11 23.87
CA THR A 498 12.24 -8.60 23.66
C THR A 498 12.84 -9.29 22.46
N VAL A 499 13.09 -8.53 21.40
CA VAL A 499 13.86 -9.01 20.26
C VAL A 499 15.33 -8.84 20.59
N VAL A 500 16.07 -9.94 20.51
CA VAL A 500 17.50 -10.04 20.78
C VAL A 500 18.23 -10.31 19.47
N ASP A 501 19.21 -9.46 19.19
CA ASP A 501 20.06 -9.53 17.99
C ASP A 501 21.54 -9.35 18.40
N GLY A 502 22.21 -10.47 18.70
CA GLY A 502 23.49 -10.44 19.40
C GLY A 502 23.34 -9.83 20.79
N ASP A 503 24.13 -8.79 21.08
CA ASP A 503 24.03 -8.04 22.35
C ASP A 503 22.92 -6.99 22.34
N ARG A 504 22.27 -6.77 21.19
CA ARG A 504 21.25 -5.75 21.02
C ARG A 504 19.90 -6.26 21.50
N ARG A 505 19.18 -5.41 22.22
CA ARG A 505 17.82 -5.67 22.69
C ARG A 505 16.90 -4.55 22.25
N SER A 506 15.74 -4.90 21.71
CA SER A 506 14.68 -3.96 21.35
C SER A 506 13.32 -4.48 21.77
N ALA A 507 12.45 -3.58 22.20
CA ALA A 507 11.08 -3.93 22.56
C ALA A 507 10.20 -4.09 21.30
N LEU A 508 9.38 -5.14 21.29
CA LEU A 508 8.34 -5.37 20.30
C LEU A 508 7.01 -5.53 21.02
N TYR A 509 6.03 -4.70 20.70
CA TYR A 509 4.67 -4.87 21.20
C TYR A 509 3.82 -5.65 20.21
N VAL A 510 3.21 -6.74 20.67
CA VAL A 510 2.25 -7.51 19.91
C VAL A 510 0.84 -7.11 20.34
N GLN A 511 0.06 -6.62 19.39
CA GLN A 511 -1.33 -6.25 19.58
C GLN A 511 -2.23 -7.48 19.71
N PRO A 512 -3.37 -7.36 20.41
CA PRO A 512 -4.45 -8.33 20.31
C PRO A 512 -4.86 -8.59 18.85
N ALA A 513 -5.33 -9.80 18.54
CA ALA A 513 -5.72 -10.16 17.17
C ALA A 513 -6.84 -9.26 16.60
N GLU A 514 -7.74 -8.81 17.47
CA GLU A 514 -8.90 -7.96 17.16
C GLU A 514 -8.59 -6.45 17.24
N ALA A 515 -7.35 -6.07 17.53
CA ALA A 515 -6.98 -4.67 17.70
C ALA A 515 -6.98 -3.93 16.36
N ALA A 516 -7.49 -2.69 16.41
CA ALA A 516 -7.60 -1.79 15.27
C ALA A 516 -8.31 -2.44 14.05
N PRO A 517 -9.58 -2.88 14.17
CA PRO A 517 -10.29 -3.57 13.09
C PRO A 517 -10.40 -2.72 11.81
N SER A 518 -10.56 -1.40 11.92
CA SER A 518 -10.62 -0.53 10.72
C SER A 518 -9.29 -0.51 9.98
N LEU A 519 -8.18 -0.54 10.72
CA LEU A 519 -6.82 -0.56 10.18
C LEU A 519 -6.52 -1.90 9.52
N ALA A 520 -6.89 -3.01 10.19
CA ALA A 520 -6.74 -4.36 9.63
C ALA A 520 -7.52 -4.51 8.31
N GLN A 521 -8.75 -3.98 8.25
CA GLN A 521 -9.56 -3.98 7.04
C GLN A 521 -8.92 -3.12 5.94
N ALA A 522 -8.38 -1.94 6.26
CA ALA A 522 -7.69 -1.09 5.29
C ALA A 522 -6.42 -1.76 4.73
N GLU A 523 -5.63 -2.40 5.59
CA GLU A 523 -4.43 -3.16 5.20
C GLU A 523 -4.78 -4.36 4.30
N ALA A 524 -5.84 -5.10 4.62
CA ALA A 524 -6.32 -6.22 3.81
C ALA A 524 -6.80 -5.76 2.42
N ARG A 525 -7.55 -4.66 2.34
CA ARG A 525 -7.97 -4.04 1.08
C ARG A 525 -6.77 -3.64 0.23
N ALA A 526 -5.83 -2.90 0.81
CA ALA A 526 -4.64 -2.42 0.11
C ALA A 526 -3.72 -3.57 -0.36
N ALA A 527 -3.61 -4.65 0.42
CA ALA A 527 -2.85 -5.83 0.04
C ALA A 527 -3.53 -6.63 -1.10
N THR A 528 -4.86 -6.77 -1.04
CA THR A 528 -5.65 -7.45 -2.08
C THR A 528 -5.58 -6.70 -3.40
N GLN A 529 -5.68 -5.37 -3.36
CA GLN A 529 -5.58 -4.52 -4.53
C GLN A 529 -4.23 -4.68 -5.23
N ARG A 530 -3.12 -4.61 -4.46
CA ARG A 530 -1.76 -4.85 -4.98
C ARG A 530 -1.61 -6.23 -5.62
N LEU A 531 -2.20 -7.26 -5.00
CA LEU A 531 -2.13 -8.62 -5.54
C LEU A 531 -2.84 -8.73 -6.90
N ILE A 532 -3.97 -8.06 -7.06
CA ILE A 532 -4.73 -8.03 -8.32
C ILE A 532 -3.97 -7.30 -9.42
N GLU A 533 -3.31 -6.18 -9.09
CA GLU A 533 -2.47 -5.44 -10.03
C GLU A 533 -1.33 -6.30 -10.59
N THR A 534 -0.81 -7.23 -9.77
CA THR A 534 0.23 -8.20 -10.17
C THR A 534 -0.32 -9.53 -10.68
N SER A 535 -1.64 -9.70 -10.77
CA SER A 535 -2.24 -10.97 -11.19
C SER A 535 -1.91 -11.30 -12.64
N ALA A 536 -1.71 -12.60 -12.93
CA ALA A 536 -1.37 -13.02 -14.28
C ALA A 536 -2.49 -12.65 -15.27
N ALA A 537 -2.12 -12.01 -16.38
CA ALA A 537 -2.95 -11.94 -17.58
C ALA A 537 -2.97 -13.32 -18.25
N GLY A 538 -3.54 -14.33 -17.56
CA GLY A 538 -3.73 -15.65 -18.12
C GLY A 538 -4.67 -15.59 -19.33
N PRO A 539 -4.54 -16.51 -20.30
CA PRO A 539 -5.40 -16.54 -21.48
C PRO A 539 -6.87 -16.62 -21.04
N MET A 540 -7.68 -15.66 -21.48
CA MET A 540 -9.12 -15.68 -21.26
C MET A 540 -9.68 -16.99 -21.83
N ARG A 541 -10.19 -17.88 -20.96
CA ARG A 541 -10.87 -19.09 -21.43
C ARG A 541 -12.09 -18.68 -22.27
N ALA A 542 -12.21 -19.31 -23.44
CA ALA A 542 -13.23 -18.98 -24.43
C ALA A 542 -14.65 -19.17 -23.86
N ALA A 543 -15.59 -18.33 -24.32
CA ALA A 543 -17.01 -18.47 -24.01
C ALA A 543 -17.53 -19.85 -24.45
N ARG A 544 -18.38 -20.48 -23.61
CA ARG A 544 -19.04 -21.74 -23.96
C ARG A 544 -20.29 -21.45 -24.78
N GLN A 545 -20.54 -22.28 -25.78
CA GLN A 545 -21.82 -22.28 -26.49
C GLN A 545 -22.81 -23.13 -25.68
N THR A 546 -23.86 -22.50 -25.16
CA THR A 546 -24.96 -23.20 -24.48
C THR A 546 -26.25 -23.00 -25.29
N PRO A 547 -27.14 -24.01 -25.38
CA PRO A 547 -28.45 -23.83 -26.01
C PRO A 547 -29.21 -22.65 -25.36
N GLY A 548 -29.78 -21.76 -26.18
CA GLY A 548 -30.60 -20.65 -25.69
C GLY A 548 -31.91 -21.13 -25.05
N SER A 549 -32.65 -20.22 -24.41
CA SER A 549 -33.96 -20.54 -23.85
C SER A 549 -34.99 -20.86 -24.95
N PRO A 550 -35.74 -21.97 -24.86
CA PRO A 550 -36.78 -22.32 -25.84
C PRO A 550 -38.07 -21.51 -25.68
N TRP A 551 -38.27 -20.85 -24.53
CA TRP A 551 -39.54 -20.20 -24.15
C TRP A 551 -40.00 -19.06 -25.06
N PRO A 552 -39.15 -18.12 -25.50
CA PRO A 552 -39.57 -17.05 -26.41
C PRO A 552 -40.12 -17.61 -27.73
N TRP A 553 -39.50 -18.67 -28.24
CA TRP A 553 -39.93 -19.35 -29.46
C TRP A 553 -41.24 -20.11 -29.25
N ALA A 554 -41.44 -20.69 -28.06
CA ALA A 554 -42.65 -21.45 -27.72
C ALA A 554 -43.86 -20.52 -27.60
N LEU A 555 -43.67 -19.34 -26.98
CA LEU A 555 -44.69 -18.30 -26.91
C LEU A 555 -45.06 -17.77 -28.32
N GLY A 556 -44.05 -17.54 -29.17
CA GLY A 556 -44.27 -17.18 -30.56
C GLY A 556 -45.04 -18.24 -31.34
N LEU A 557 -44.70 -19.52 -31.15
CA LEU A 557 -45.39 -20.65 -31.78
C LEU A 557 -46.87 -20.70 -31.34
N LEU A 558 -47.16 -20.56 -30.05
CA LEU A 558 -48.53 -20.53 -29.54
C LEU A 558 -49.36 -19.39 -30.15
N ALA A 559 -48.77 -18.19 -30.29
CA ALA A 559 -49.43 -17.06 -30.94
C ALA A 559 -49.76 -17.34 -32.41
N VAL A 560 -48.82 -17.92 -33.16
CA VAL A 560 -49.00 -18.28 -34.58
C VAL A 560 -50.06 -19.39 -34.75
N LEU A 561 -50.03 -20.42 -33.90
CA LEU A 561 -51.05 -21.48 -33.90
C LEU A 561 -52.44 -20.95 -33.55
N GLY A 562 -52.53 -20.02 -32.58
CA GLY A 562 -53.77 -19.33 -32.25
C GLY A 562 -54.32 -18.51 -33.42
N MET A 563 -53.44 -17.82 -34.15
CA MET A 563 -53.80 -17.03 -35.34
C MET A 563 -54.24 -17.92 -36.51
N LEU A 564 -53.57 -19.06 -36.74
CA LEU A 564 -53.98 -20.08 -37.71
C LEU A 564 -55.38 -20.61 -37.40
N TRP A 565 -55.63 -21.00 -36.15
CA TRP A 565 -56.92 -21.52 -35.71
C TRP A 565 -58.05 -20.49 -35.89
N TRP A 566 -57.80 -19.23 -35.52
CA TRP A 566 -58.76 -18.15 -35.68
C TRP A 566 -59.07 -17.86 -37.16
N LEU A 567 -58.04 -17.82 -38.02
CA LEU A 567 -58.22 -17.63 -39.45
C LEU A 567 -58.94 -18.82 -40.10
N GLU A 568 -58.74 -20.05 -39.65
CA GLU A 568 -59.47 -21.21 -40.17
C GLU A 568 -60.94 -21.23 -39.72
N ARG A 569 -61.24 -20.93 -38.45
CA ARG A 569 -62.63 -20.89 -37.95
C ARG A 569 -63.48 -19.77 -38.54
N ARG A 570 -62.89 -18.66 -38.99
CA ARG A 570 -63.63 -17.61 -39.71
C ARG A 570 -64.12 -18.04 -41.11
N ALA A 571 -63.68 -19.19 -41.64
CA ALA A 571 -64.20 -19.73 -42.91
C ALA A 571 -65.51 -20.51 -42.73
N THR A 572 -65.77 -21.09 -41.56
CA THR A 572 -66.92 -21.97 -41.34
C THR A 572 -68.18 -21.24 -40.82
N ARG A 573 -68.13 -19.91 -40.68
CA ARG A 573 -69.23 -19.06 -40.19
C ARG A 573 -69.80 -18.11 -41.25
N ARG A 574 -69.81 -18.49 -42.52
CA ARG A 574 -70.56 -17.79 -43.56
C ARG A 574 -71.53 -18.73 -44.24
#